data_AF-A0A1Y3EPZ2-F1
#
_entry.id   AF-A0A1Y3EPZ2-F1
#
_cell.length_a   1.000
_cell.length_b   1.000
_cell.length_c   1.000
_cell.angle_alpha   90.00
_cell.angle_beta   90.00
_cell.angle_gamma   90.00
#
_symmetry.space_group_name_H-M   'P 1'
#
loop_
_entity.id
_entity.type
_entity.pdbx_description
1 polymer ?
#
loop_
_entity_poly.entity_id
_entity_poly.type
_entity_poly.pdbx_seq_one_letter_code
_entity_poly.pdbx_strand_id
1 'polypeptide(L)'
;MMCTDVNNDGKIDYMEFTERFHNPAKDIGFNLAILLTNLKEHITGDSRLDQILQTASSMCEYFDPYLGRIEIMGSNKRVEKVYFEIKEEWLEQFNKPQIKQSKKDFLFNVLQDDGGEQGKLEAFVNFCEDTIFEMSHAAEISSEDRDSRIERAKKQREIFTGMADKTDTYAS
;
A
#
# COMPACT_ATOMS: atom_id res chain seq x y z
N MET A 1 -19.70 -18.75 15.10
CA MET A 1 -19.83 -18.87 13.63
C MET A 1 -21.06 -18.12 13.09
N MET A 2 -21.53 -17.02 13.72
CA MET A 2 -22.72 -16.27 13.23
C MET A 2 -22.37 -15.24 12.14
N CYS A 3 -21.08 -15.02 11.85
CA CYS A 3 -20.59 -13.96 10.96
C CYS A 3 -19.64 -14.49 9.88
N THR A 4 -19.63 -15.80 9.64
CA THR A 4 -18.71 -16.46 8.71
C THR A 4 -19.50 -17.49 7.92
N ASP A 5 -19.55 -17.32 6.60
CA ASP A 5 -20.13 -18.31 5.71
C ASP A 5 -19.08 -19.36 5.33
N VAL A 6 -19.55 -20.53 4.90
CA VAL A 6 -18.70 -21.64 4.46
C VAL A 6 -18.83 -21.83 2.96
N ASN A 7 -17.70 -22.04 2.30
CA ASN A 7 -17.66 -22.37 0.89
C ASN A 7 -18.10 -23.83 0.65
N ASN A 8 -18.19 -24.23 -0.63
CA ASN A 8 -18.63 -25.57 -1.04
C ASN A 8 -17.74 -26.71 -0.49
N ASP A 9 -16.50 -26.41 -0.10
CA ASP A 9 -15.56 -27.37 0.50
C ASP A 9 -15.67 -27.43 2.05
N GLY A 10 -16.66 -26.73 2.63
CA GLY A 10 -16.92 -26.69 4.07
C GLY A 10 -15.93 -25.84 4.87
N LYS A 11 -15.11 -25.01 4.21
CA LYS A 11 -14.15 -24.09 4.85
C LYS A 11 -14.73 -22.68 4.93
N ILE A 12 -14.26 -21.87 5.87
CA ILE A 12 -14.64 -20.46 5.96
C ILE A 12 -14.29 -19.75 4.66
N ASP A 13 -15.25 -19.03 4.10
CA ASP A 13 -15.03 -18.17 2.94
C ASP A 13 -14.34 -16.87 3.37
N TYR A 14 -13.01 -16.86 3.30
CA TYR A 14 -12.21 -15.71 3.68
C TYR A 14 -12.43 -14.49 2.77
N MET A 15 -12.71 -14.73 1.47
CA MET A 15 -12.92 -13.65 0.52
C MET A 15 -14.24 -12.93 0.80
N GLU A 16 -15.32 -13.69 0.95
CA GLU A 16 -16.65 -13.14 1.28
C GLU A 16 -16.60 -12.35 2.60
N PHE A 17 -15.94 -12.91 3.62
CA PHE A 17 -15.73 -12.21 4.90
C PHE A 17 -14.98 -10.89 4.73
N THR A 18 -13.92 -10.89 3.92
CA THR A 18 -13.08 -9.70 3.71
C THR A 18 -13.85 -8.60 2.99
N GLU A 19 -14.56 -8.96 1.91
CA GLU A 19 -15.36 -8.00 1.15
C GLU A 19 -16.51 -7.43 1.96
N ARG A 20 -17.14 -8.27 2.81
CA ARG A 20 -18.33 -7.89 3.57
C ARG A 20 -18.02 -7.11 4.84
N PHE A 21 -16.94 -7.44 5.55
CA PHE A 21 -16.64 -6.86 6.86
C PHE A 21 -15.35 -6.06 6.89
N HIS A 22 -14.25 -6.61 6.36
CA HIS A 22 -12.94 -5.98 6.47
C HIS A 22 -12.85 -4.70 5.62
N ASN A 23 -13.14 -4.79 4.32
CA ASN A 23 -12.99 -3.66 3.41
C ASN A 23 -13.89 -2.46 3.81
N PRO A 24 -15.16 -2.65 4.19
CA PRO A 24 -16.00 -1.54 4.66
C PRO A 24 -15.54 -0.95 5.99
N ALA A 25 -14.90 -1.74 6.85
CA ALA A 25 -14.43 -1.30 8.17
C ALA A 25 -13.02 -0.67 8.14
N LYS A 26 -12.26 -0.86 7.05
CA LYS A 26 -10.87 -0.41 6.95
C LYS A 26 -10.74 1.10 7.17
N ASP A 27 -11.55 1.89 6.48
CA ASP A 27 -11.47 3.35 6.52
C ASP A 27 -11.77 3.91 7.92
N ILE A 28 -12.81 3.39 8.59
CA ILE A 28 -13.15 3.84 9.94
C ILE A 28 -12.11 3.37 10.96
N GLY A 29 -11.56 2.16 10.79
CA GLY A 29 -10.47 1.64 11.61
C GLY A 29 -9.21 2.49 11.50
N PHE A 30 -8.83 2.89 10.28
CA PHE A 30 -7.67 3.72 10.03
C PHE A 30 -7.82 5.12 10.66
N ASN A 31 -8.98 5.75 10.50
CA ASN A 31 -9.27 7.05 11.12
C ASN A 31 -9.23 6.98 12.66
N LEU A 32 -9.73 5.89 13.25
CA LEU A 32 -9.62 5.68 14.70
C LEU A 32 -8.17 5.49 15.14
N ALA A 33 -7.36 4.75 14.38
CA ALA A 33 -5.94 4.59 14.66
C ALA A 33 -5.17 5.93 14.59
N ILE A 34 -5.49 6.80 13.63
CA ILE A 34 -4.95 8.18 13.56
C ILE A 34 -5.32 8.96 14.82
N LEU A 35 -6.60 8.97 15.21
CA LEU A 35 -7.07 9.72 16.37
C LEU A 35 -6.34 9.28 17.64
N LEU A 36 -6.24 7.97 17.86
CA LEU A 36 -5.56 7.41 19.03
C LEU A 36 -4.06 7.73 19.03
N THR A 37 -3.41 7.67 17.86
CA THR A 37 -1.99 8.05 17.72
C THR A 37 -1.79 9.52 18.05
N ASN A 38 -2.63 10.39 17.50
CA ASN A 38 -2.59 11.84 17.75
C ASN A 38 -2.81 12.16 19.25
N LEU A 39 -3.83 11.56 19.88
CA LEU A 39 -4.09 11.73 21.31
C LEU A 39 -2.91 11.26 22.16
N LYS A 40 -2.30 10.12 21.84
CA LYS A 40 -1.13 9.58 22.55
C LYS A 40 0.06 10.54 22.51
N GLU A 41 0.27 11.22 21.38
CA GLU A 41 1.37 12.17 21.22
C GLU A 41 1.14 13.49 21.97
N HIS A 42 -0.12 13.93 22.09
CA HIS A 42 -0.48 15.22 22.69
C HIS A 42 -0.88 15.15 24.18
N ILE A 43 -1.34 13.98 24.65
CA ILE A 43 -1.77 13.76 26.04
C ILE A 43 -0.85 12.73 26.66
N THR A 44 0.07 13.19 27.52
CA THR A 44 0.99 12.33 28.24
C THR A 44 0.56 12.18 29.70
N GLY A 45 0.70 10.97 30.25
CA GLY A 45 0.42 10.70 31.66
C GLY A 45 -1.05 10.52 32.05
N ASP A 46 -1.98 10.41 31.09
CA ASP A 46 -3.38 10.08 31.38
C ASP A 46 -3.63 8.57 31.33
N SER A 47 -3.72 7.95 32.51
CA SER A 47 -3.99 6.51 32.66
C SER A 47 -5.26 6.01 31.95
N ARG A 48 -6.25 6.88 31.71
CA ARG A 48 -7.48 6.51 30.99
C ARG A 48 -7.21 6.32 29.51
N LEU A 49 -6.35 7.16 28.94
CA LEU A 49 -5.93 7.03 27.54
C LEU A 49 -5.07 5.77 27.35
N ASP A 50 -4.20 5.45 28.31
CA ASP A 50 -3.39 4.23 28.28
C ASP A 50 -4.26 2.96 28.20
N GLN A 51 -5.36 2.90 28.97
CA GLN A 51 -6.30 1.78 28.91
C GLN A 51 -6.99 1.64 27.54
N ILE A 52 -7.35 2.76 26.90
CA ILE A 52 -7.94 2.76 25.55
C ILE A 52 -6.91 2.28 24.52
N LEU A 53 -5.68 2.81 24.59
CA LEU A 53 -4.59 2.44 23.69
C LEU A 53 -4.20 0.96 23.83
N GLN A 54 -4.20 0.43 25.05
CA GLN A 54 -3.96 -0.99 25.30
C GLN A 54 -5.04 -1.87 24.65
N THR A 55 -6.31 -1.43 24.70
CA THR A 55 -7.42 -2.18 24.08
C THR A 55 -7.36 -2.15 22.55
N ALA A 56 -6.89 -1.04 21.99
CA ALA A 56 -6.79 -0.83 20.54
C ALA A 56 -5.44 -1.25 19.93
N SER A 57 -4.53 -1.86 20.70
CA SER A 57 -3.13 -2.04 20.30
C SER A 57 -2.98 -2.81 19.00
N SER A 58 -3.74 -3.91 18.82
CA SER A 58 -3.70 -4.74 17.61
C SER A 58 -4.19 -4.01 16.36
N MET A 59 -5.19 -3.14 16.51
CA MET A 59 -5.68 -2.30 15.41
C MET A 59 -4.66 -1.22 15.06
N CYS A 60 -4.05 -0.58 16.06
CA CYS A 60 -2.98 0.39 15.83
C CYS A 60 -1.77 -0.27 15.15
N GLU A 61 -1.36 -1.46 15.59
CA GLU A 61 -0.27 -2.24 14.98
C GLU A 61 -0.60 -2.65 13.53
N TYR A 62 -1.86 -3.00 13.25
CA TYR A 62 -2.31 -3.32 11.90
C TYR A 62 -2.18 -2.14 10.94
N PHE A 63 -2.48 -0.92 11.41
CA PHE A 63 -2.45 0.28 10.56
C PHE A 63 -1.12 1.04 10.55
N ASP A 64 -0.19 0.77 11.48
CA ASP A 64 1.08 1.50 11.59
C ASP A 64 1.91 1.54 10.28
N PRO A 65 2.04 0.45 9.50
CA PRO A 65 2.77 0.49 8.22
C PRO A 65 2.15 1.44 7.18
N TYR A 66 0.85 1.71 7.29
CA TYR A 66 0.08 2.53 6.36
C TYR A 66 -0.14 3.96 6.87
N LEU A 67 0.38 4.30 8.05
CA LEU A 67 0.22 5.61 8.68
C LEU A 67 1.41 6.53 8.35
N GLY A 68 1.22 7.40 7.36
CA GLY A 68 2.16 8.47 7.04
C GLY A 68 2.12 9.61 8.07
N ARG A 69 3.30 10.16 8.41
CA ARG A 69 3.46 11.28 9.35
C ARG A 69 4.46 12.27 8.76
N ILE A 70 4.06 13.53 8.60
CA ILE A 70 4.96 14.62 8.21
C ILE A 70 4.78 15.83 9.13
N GLU A 71 5.83 16.62 9.26
CA GLU A 71 5.83 17.89 9.96
C GLU A 71 5.98 19.02 8.94
N ILE A 72 5.08 19.99 9.03
CA ILE A 72 5.09 21.18 8.15
C ILE A 72 5.07 22.44 8.99
N MET A 73 5.59 23.53 8.41
CA MET A 73 5.47 24.85 9.01
C MET A 73 4.06 25.38 8.75
N GLY A 74 3.24 25.48 9.79
CA GLY A 74 1.92 26.10 9.74
C GLY A 74 1.99 27.60 9.51
N SER A 75 0.86 28.19 9.10
CA SER A 75 0.73 29.63 8.81
C SER A 75 1.12 30.54 9.99
N ASN A 76 0.96 30.04 11.22
CA ASN A 76 1.33 30.72 12.46
C ASN A 76 2.80 30.56 12.85
N LYS A 77 3.67 30.07 11.94
CA LYS A 77 5.08 29.73 12.19
C LYS A 77 5.25 28.71 13.33
N ARG A 78 4.29 27.80 13.46
CA ARG A 78 4.34 26.67 14.39
C ARG A 78 4.40 25.38 13.58
N VAL A 79 5.15 24.40 14.07
CA VAL A 79 5.20 23.08 13.46
C VAL A 79 3.85 22.40 13.66
N GLU A 80 3.28 21.89 12.57
CA GLU A 80 2.04 21.13 12.53
C GLU A 80 2.32 19.73 12.02
N LYS A 81 1.71 18.72 12.65
CA LYS A 81 1.80 17.32 12.22
C LYS A 81 0.62 16.98 11.34
N VAL A 82 0.90 16.34 10.21
CA VAL A 82 -0.11 15.84 9.27
C VAL A 82 0.00 14.33 9.19
N TYR A 83 -1.13 13.67 9.38
CA TYR A 83 -1.29 12.23 9.25
C TYR A 83 -2.05 11.91 7.97
N PHE A 84 -1.64 10.86 7.25
CA PHE A 84 -2.28 10.44 6.00
C PHE A 84 -2.15 8.93 5.78
N GLU A 85 -3.02 8.36 4.95
CA GLU A 85 -2.94 6.97 4.55
C GLU A 85 -1.92 6.78 3.43
N ILE A 86 -1.03 5.81 3.60
CA ILE A 86 -0.15 5.31 2.55
C ILE A 86 -0.79 4.05 1.99
N LYS A 87 -1.09 4.04 0.69
CA LYS A 87 -1.64 2.86 0.03
C LYS A 87 -0.63 1.71 0.01
N GLU A 88 -1.13 0.50 0.17
CA GLU A 88 -0.33 -0.73 0.11
C GLU A 88 0.43 -0.87 -1.22
N GLU A 89 -0.24 -0.59 -2.34
CA GLU A 89 0.36 -0.61 -3.67
C GLU A 89 1.59 0.32 -3.77
N TRP A 90 1.57 1.48 -3.11
CA TRP A 90 2.70 2.42 -3.11
C TRP A 90 3.85 1.92 -2.25
N LEU A 91 3.57 1.28 -1.11
CA LEU A 91 4.60 0.63 -0.29
C LEU A 91 5.29 -0.50 -1.06
N GLU A 92 4.55 -1.31 -1.81
CA GLU A 92 5.10 -2.36 -2.65
C GLU A 92 6.04 -1.80 -3.73
N GLN A 93 5.60 -0.76 -4.46
CA GLN A 93 6.44 -0.10 -5.46
C GLN A 93 7.71 0.52 -4.84
N PHE A 94 7.56 1.25 -3.73
CA PHE A 94 8.68 1.86 -3.02
C PHE A 94 9.69 0.83 -2.49
N ASN A 95 9.24 -0.39 -2.24
CA ASN A 95 10.09 -1.46 -1.75
C ASN A 95 10.86 -2.22 -2.84
N LYS A 96 10.61 -1.95 -4.12
CA LYS A 96 11.32 -2.59 -5.24
C LYS A 96 12.83 -2.31 -5.18
N PRO A 97 13.67 -3.30 -5.55
CA PRO A 97 15.14 -3.14 -5.50
C PRO A 97 15.66 -1.94 -6.29
N GLN A 98 15.08 -1.67 -7.46
CA GLN A 98 15.39 -0.54 -8.32
C GLN A 98 15.23 0.80 -7.60
N ILE A 99 14.05 1.06 -7.02
CA ILE A 99 13.76 2.30 -6.27
C ILE A 99 14.67 2.42 -5.04
N LYS A 100 14.91 1.30 -4.33
CA LYS A 100 15.85 1.29 -3.19
C LYS A 100 17.27 1.65 -3.59
N GLN A 101 17.72 1.23 -4.78
CA GLN A 101 19.05 1.57 -5.29
C GLN A 101 19.10 3.03 -5.73
N SER A 102 18.13 3.49 -6.52
CA SER A 102 17.99 4.89 -6.93
C SER A 102 18.04 5.85 -5.73
N LYS A 103 17.31 5.52 -4.65
CA LYS A 103 17.35 6.28 -3.38
C LYS A 103 18.75 6.32 -2.75
N LYS A 104 19.49 5.19 -2.74
CA LYS A 104 20.85 5.14 -2.17
C LYS A 104 21.80 6.03 -2.98
N ASP A 105 21.69 5.96 -4.30
CA ASP A 105 22.53 6.74 -5.21
C ASP A 105 22.26 8.24 -5.06
N PHE A 106 20.97 8.63 -4.98
CA PHE A 106 20.57 10.00 -4.67
C PHE A 106 21.18 10.50 -3.34
N LEU A 107 21.02 9.73 -2.25
CA LEU A 107 21.54 10.10 -0.94
C LEU A 107 23.07 10.26 -0.92
N PHE A 108 23.80 9.45 -1.71
CA PHE A 108 25.24 9.58 -1.83
C PHE A 108 25.63 10.86 -2.58
N ASN A 109 24.94 11.17 -3.68
CA ASN A 109 25.24 12.33 -4.52
C ASN A 109 24.90 13.65 -3.81
N VAL A 110 23.74 13.76 -3.16
CA VAL A 110 23.27 15.00 -2.50
C VAL A 110 24.13 15.38 -1.29
N LEU A 111 24.81 14.41 -0.67
CA LEU A 111 25.74 14.67 0.44
C LEU A 111 27.10 15.21 -0.04
N GLN A 112 27.51 14.86 -1.26
CA GLN A 112 28.77 15.34 -1.84
C GLN A 112 28.65 16.71 -2.48
N ASP A 113 27.44 17.10 -2.88
CA ASP A 113 27.16 18.40 -3.45
C ASP A 113 27.26 19.52 -2.38
N ASP A 114 27.99 20.59 -2.72
CA ASP A 114 28.21 21.77 -1.89
C ASP A 114 27.16 22.88 -2.12
N GLY A 115 26.14 22.62 -2.94
CA GLY A 115 25.02 23.52 -3.31
C GLY A 115 24.16 24.10 -2.17
N GLY A 116 24.59 24.02 -0.91
CA GLY A 116 23.92 24.58 0.26
C GLY A 116 22.61 23.87 0.61
N GLU A 117 21.93 24.34 1.66
CA GLU A 117 20.69 23.72 2.13
C GLU A 117 19.55 23.85 1.11
N GLN A 118 19.48 24.98 0.41
CA GLN A 118 18.45 25.23 -0.60
C GLN A 118 18.61 24.34 -1.84
N GLY A 119 19.84 24.16 -2.34
CA GLY A 119 20.10 23.27 -3.48
C GLY A 119 19.82 21.80 -3.14
N LYS A 120 20.10 21.38 -1.91
CA LYS A 120 19.78 20.03 -1.43
C LYS A 120 18.26 19.78 -1.37
N LEU A 121 17.49 20.78 -0.94
CA LEU A 121 16.03 20.69 -0.92
C LEU A 121 15.46 20.59 -2.33
N GLU A 122 15.96 21.40 -3.26
CA GLU A 122 15.54 21.35 -4.67
C GLU A 122 15.87 19.99 -5.31
N ALA A 123 17.08 19.47 -5.11
CA ALA A 123 17.47 18.14 -5.57
C ALA A 123 16.59 17.03 -4.99
N PHE A 124 16.19 17.15 -3.72
CA PHE A 124 15.27 16.20 -3.08
C PHE A 124 13.87 16.22 -3.71
N VAL A 125 13.32 17.40 -3.99
CA VAL A 125 12.01 17.51 -4.65
C VAL A 125 12.07 16.92 -6.05
N ASN A 126 13.11 17.22 -6.83
CA ASN A 126 13.30 16.66 -8.17
C ASN A 126 13.38 15.12 -8.14
N PHE A 127 14.12 14.56 -7.17
CA PHE A 127 14.18 13.10 -6.98
C PHE A 127 12.80 12.49 -6.68
N CYS A 128 11.97 13.16 -5.85
CA CYS A 128 10.62 12.69 -5.57
C CYS A 128 9.74 12.71 -6.83
N GLU A 129 9.82 13.75 -7.66
CA GLU A 129 9.07 13.83 -8.93
C GLU A 129 9.49 12.74 -9.91
N ASP A 130 10.80 12.53 -10.09
CA ASP A 130 11.34 11.46 -10.94
C ASP A 130 10.90 10.07 -10.45
N THR A 131 10.92 9.86 -9.14
CA THR A 131 10.49 8.58 -8.54
C THR A 131 9.02 8.29 -8.81
N ILE A 132 8.15 9.29 -8.78
CA ILE A 132 6.71 9.12 -9.09
C ILE A 132 6.54 8.67 -10.53
N PHE A 133 7.28 9.29 -11.46
CA PHE A 133 7.24 8.90 -12.87
C PHE A 133 7.75 7.46 -13.07
N GLU A 134 8.87 7.11 -12.45
CA GLU A 134 9.46 5.77 -12.51
C GLU A 134 8.51 4.69 -11.97
N MET A 135 7.86 4.95 -10.83
CA MET A 135 6.88 4.03 -10.23
C MET A 135 5.66 3.83 -11.12
N SER A 136 5.14 4.91 -11.70
CA SER A 136 3.94 4.85 -12.56
C SER A 136 4.24 4.04 -13.82
N HIS A 137 5.38 4.30 -14.47
CA HIS A 137 5.79 3.56 -15.66
C HIS A 137 6.08 2.08 -15.37
N ALA A 138 6.71 1.77 -14.24
CA ALA A 138 6.95 0.39 -13.82
C ALA A 138 5.65 -0.38 -13.51
N ALA A 139 4.61 0.31 -13.04
CA ALA A 139 3.30 -0.29 -12.81
C ALA A 139 2.59 -0.64 -14.13
N GLU A 140 2.63 0.25 -15.13
CA GLU A 140 2.07 0.03 -16.47
C GLU A 140 2.68 -1.19 -17.16
N ILE A 141 4.03 -1.27 -17.21
CA ILE A 141 4.74 -2.41 -17.81
C ILE A 141 4.37 -3.72 -17.09
N SER A 142 4.24 -3.67 -15.75
CA SER A 142 3.89 -4.86 -14.97
C SER A 142 2.44 -5.30 -15.14
N SER A 143 1.50 -4.39 -15.47
CA SER A 143 0.12 -4.77 -15.79
C SER A 143 0.02 -5.49 -17.14
N GLU A 144 0.75 -5.01 -18.15
CA GLU A 144 0.80 -5.67 -19.47
C GLU A 144 1.38 -7.09 -19.40
N ASP A 145 2.38 -7.31 -18.54
CA ASP A 145 2.97 -8.64 -18.33
C ASP A 145 2.08 -9.59 -17.51
N ARG A 146 1.15 -9.06 -16.69
CA ARG A 146 0.14 -9.88 -15.99
C ARG A 146 -0.96 -10.36 -16.94
N ASP A 147 -1.47 -9.49 -17.80
CA ASP A 147 -2.47 -9.87 -18.79
C ASP A 147 -1.92 -10.90 -19.78
N SER A 148 -0.66 -10.74 -20.22
CA SER A 148 0.01 -11.71 -21.09
C SER A 148 0.23 -13.09 -20.42
N ARG A 149 0.49 -13.12 -19.11
CA ARG A 149 0.59 -14.36 -18.32
C ARG A 149 -0.77 -15.03 -18.11
N ILE A 150 -1.81 -14.24 -17.84
CA ILE A 150 -3.19 -14.75 -17.71
C ILE A 150 -3.66 -15.35 -19.04
N GLU A 151 -3.33 -14.71 -20.17
CA GLU A 151 -3.67 -15.19 -21.51
C GLU A 151 -2.91 -16.48 -21.87
N ARG A 152 -1.62 -16.57 -21.52
CA ARG A 152 -0.84 -17.82 -21.65
C ARG A 152 -1.37 -18.94 -20.76
N ALA A 153 -1.79 -18.63 -19.53
CA ALA A 153 -2.39 -19.61 -18.62
C ALA A 153 -3.76 -20.09 -19.10
N LYS A 154 -4.59 -19.20 -19.66
CA LYS A 154 -5.85 -19.57 -20.33
C LYS A 154 -5.58 -20.50 -21.53
N LYS A 155 -4.62 -20.15 -22.38
CA LYS A 155 -4.23 -20.97 -23.54
C LYS A 155 -3.69 -22.34 -23.15
N GLN A 156 -2.87 -22.43 -22.10
CA GLN A 156 -2.42 -23.72 -21.55
C GLN A 156 -3.57 -24.54 -20.97
N ARG A 157 -4.52 -23.89 -20.29
CA ARG A 157 -5.72 -24.55 -19.78
C ARG A 157 -6.57 -25.11 -20.91
N GLU A 158 -6.78 -24.36 -21.99
CA GLU A 158 -7.54 -24.80 -23.17
C GLU A 158 -6.88 -25.99 -23.89
N ILE A 159 -5.54 -26.00 -23.98
CA ILE A 159 -4.76 -27.13 -24.50
C ILE A 159 -4.93 -28.36 -23.60
N PHE A 160 -4.89 -28.18 -22.28
CA PHE A 160 -5.01 -29.28 -21.32
C PHE A 160 -6.44 -29.84 -21.22
N THR A 161 -7.47 -29.02 -21.41
CA THR A 161 -8.88 -29.44 -21.37
C THR A 161 -9.40 -29.97 -22.71
N GLY A 162 -8.56 -30.04 -23.76
CA GLY A 162 -8.89 -30.66 -25.03
C GLY A 162 -9.99 -29.97 -25.84
N MET A 163 -10.21 -28.66 -25.64
CA MET A 163 -11.22 -27.89 -26.38
C MET A 163 -10.72 -27.33 -27.72
N ALA A 164 -9.47 -27.65 -28.11
CA ALA A 164 -8.85 -27.08 -29.31
C ALA A 164 -9.32 -27.68 -30.65
N ASP A 165 -10.06 -28.80 -30.68
CA ASP A 165 -10.52 -29.40 -31.94
C ASP A 165 -11.97 -29.91 -31.84
N LYS A 166 -12.94 -29.03 -32.13
CA LYS A 166 -14.29 -29.43 -32.58
C LYS A 166 -14.85 -28.44 -33.62
N THR A 167 -14.09 -28.22 -34.68
CA THR A 167 -14.54 -27.75 -36.00
C THR A 167 -13.51 -28.34 -36.97
N ASP A 168 -13.66 -29.55 -37.53
CA ASP A 168 -14.66 -29.90 -38.52
C ASP A 168 -14.72 -31.43 -38.64
N THR A 169 -15.85 -32.04 -38.30
CA THR A 169 -16.29 -33.27 -38.97
C THR A 169 -17.81 -33.29 -38.89
N TYR A 170 -18.45 -33.70 -39.98
CA TYR A 170 -19.90 -33.76 -40.25
C TYR A 170 -20.51 -32.58 -41.01
N ALA A 171 -20.14 -32.45 -42.27
CA ALA A 171 -21.13 -32.30 -43.33
C ALA A 171 -20.81 -33.37 -44.40
N SER A 172 -21.80 -34.23 -44.66
CA SER A 172 -21.77 -35.36 -45.59
C SER A 172 -21.61 -34.97 -47.05
#